data_AF-A0A1Q9N4N3-F1
#
_entry.id   AF-A0A1Q9N4N3-F1
#
_cell.length_a   1.000
_cell.length_b   1.000
_cell.length_c   1.000
_cell.angle_alpha   90.00
_cell.angle_beta   90.00
_cell.angle_gamma   90.00
#
_symmetry.space_group_name_H-M   'P 1'
#
loop_
_entity.id
_entity.type
_entity.pdbx_description
1 polymer ?
#
loop_
_entity_poly.entity_id
_entity_poly.type
_entity_poly.pdbx_seq_one_letter_code
_entity_poly.pdbx_strand_id
1 'polypeptide(L)'
;MNNNMEHFLLKSIKKEIKLPINPLILENTKMDIRHPEYFRAENEKSLQLYLLLHIEQYFPDVTRLLMYEEAIIHNRTDLGKVDFVFLTNNMKILLVETKYLDFSKTGSTAKVKRTKSRNKVLEQVLQLKKSIVEFWGLPKTIVKCGVFTNDKNLQFHPSLGVTTRFVEYGDFLTWIQKNREKI
;
A
#
# COMPACT_ATOMS: atom_id res chain seq x y z
N MET A 1 9.39 -27.09 -5.47
CA MET A 1 9.69 -26.22 -4.31
C MET A 1 8.49 -25.41 -3.77
N ASN A 2 7.24 -25.58 -4.26
CA ASN A 2 6.19 -24.57 -4.02
C ASN A 2 5.11 -24.87 -2.96
N ASN A 3 4.91 -26.10 -2.49
CA ASN A 3 3.75 -26.37 -1.61
C ASN A 3 3.92 -25.86 -0.17
N ASN A 4 5.13 -25.81 0.39
CA ASN A 4 5.33 -25.42 1.79
C ASN A 4 5.19 -23.91 2.02
N MET A 5 5.60 -23.07 1.07
CA MET A 5 5.51 -21.61 1.19
C MET A 5 4.08 -21.13 0.96
N GLU A 6 3.39 -21.68 -0.04
CA GLU A 6 1.97 -21.40 -0.26
C GLU A 6 1.14 -21.86 0.93
N HIS A 7 1.38 -23.08 1.45
CA HIS A 7 0.71 -23.56 2.65
C HIS A 7 1.00 -22.70 3.89
N PHE A 8 2.25 -22.25 4.09
CA PHE A 8 2.63 -21.38 5.21
C PHE A 8 1.98 -19.99 5.12
N LEU A 9 1.98 -19.38 3.93
CA LEU A 9 1.33 -18.10 3.68
C LEU A 9 -0.18 -18.22 3.92
N LEU A 10 -0.83 -19.22 3.32
CA LEU A 10 -2.26 -19.49 3.50
C LEU A 10 -2.65 -19.76 4.96
N LYS A 11 -1.75 -20.36 5.76
CA LYS A 11 -2.00 -20.64 7.18
C LYS A 11 -1.80 -19.42 8.09
N SER A 12 -1.00 -18.45 7.65
CA SER A 12 -0.71 -17.20 8.38
C SER A 12 -1.66 -16.07 8.00
N ILE A 13 -2.24 -16.13 6.80
CA ILE A 13 -3.16 -15.12 6.26
C ILE A 13 -4.59 -15.52 6.62
N LYS A 14 -5.20 -14.76 7.54
CA LYS A 14 -6.54 -15.07 8.05
C LYS A 14 -7.66 -14.85 7.02
N LYS A 15 -7.44 -14.01 6.00
CA LYS A 15 -8.40 -13.67 4.94
C LYS A 15 -7.66 -13.27 3.66
N GLU A 16 -7.95 -13.94 2.54
CA GLU A 16 -7.39 -13.58 1.24
C GLU A 16 -8.46 -12.98 0.32
N ILE A 17 -8.06 -12.00 -0.49
CA ILE A 17 -8.90 -11.42 -1.54
C ILE A 17 -8.19 -11.56 -2.88
N LYS A 18 -8.82 -12.25 -3.84
CA LYS A 18 -8.33 -12.35 -5.22
C LYS A 18 -8.54 -11.03 -5.96
N LEU A 19 -7.55 -10.63 -6.76
CA LEU A 19 -7.58 -9.43 -7.59
C LEU A 19 -7.84 -9.81 -9.07
N PRO A 20 -8.43 -8.90 -9.88
CA PRO A 20 -8.86 -7.54 -9.53
C PRO A 20 -10.08 -7.53 -8.59
N ILE A 21 -10.10 -6.59 -7.63
CA ILE A 21 -11.20 -6.46 -6.68
C ILE A 21 -12.41 -5.92 -7.42
N ASN A 22 -13.50 -6.69 -7.43
CA ASN A 22 -14.81 -6.13 -7.69
C ASN A 22 -15.15 -5.19 -6.51
N PRO A 23 -15.60 -3.94 -6.74
CA PRO A 23 -15.97 -3.01 -5.66
C PRO A 23 -16.97 -3.59 -4.64
N LEU A 24 -17.80 -4.56 -5.05
CA LEU A 24 -18.73 -5.29 -4.18
C LEU A 24 -18.06 -6.37 -3.29
N ILE A 25 -16.80 -6.73 -3.56
CA ILE A 25 -16.00 -7.75 -2.84
C ILE A 25 -15.15 -7.12 -1.72
N LEU A 26 -15.21 -5.80 -1.53
CA LEU A 26 -14.52 -5.12 -0.44
C LEU A 26 -15.05 -5.46 0.95
N GLU A 27 -16.16 -6.21 1.09
CA GLU A 27 -16.67 -6.70 2.39
C GLU A 27 -15.62 -7.49 3.20
N ASN A 28 -14.64 -8.10 2.55
CA ASN A 28 -13.54 -8.80 3.22
C ASN A 28 -12.38 -7.88 3.64
N THR A 29 -12.32 -6.67 3.11
CA THR A 29 -11.49 -5.58 3.64
C THR A 29 -12.32 -4.78 4.65
N LYS A 30 -11.70 -4.17 5.65
CA LYS A 30 -12.42 -3.19 6.49
C LYS A 30 -12.68 -1.85 5.75
N MET A 31 -12.47 -1.79 4.42
CA MET A 31 -12.79 -0.61 3.61
C MET A 31 -14.28 -0.64 3.27
N ASP A 32 -15.07 0.12 4.03
CA ASP A 32 -16.42 0.44 3.59
C ASP A 32 -16.36 1.55 2.54
N ILE A 33 -16.42 1.18 1.26
CA ILE A 33 -16.43 2.13 0.14
C ILE A 33 -17.65 3.04 0.10
N ARG A 34 -18.65 2.81 0.95
CA ARG A 34 -19.78 3.74 1.11
C ARG A 34 -19.43 4.83 2.13
N HIS A 35 -18.33 4.68 2.88
CA HIS A 35 -17.95 5.66 3.88
C HIS A 35 -17.30 6.88 3.20
N PRO A 36 -17.80 8.12 3.46
CA PRO A 36 -17.33 9.33 2.78
C PRO A 36 -15.84 9.66 2.96
N GLU A 37 -15.18 9.08 3.96
CA GLU A 37 -13.75 9.31 4.23
C GLU A 37 -12.82 8.85 3.10
N TYR A 38 -13.26 7.85 2.32
CA TYR A 38 -12.50 7.31 1.18
C TYR A 38 -12.65 8.13 -0.10
N PHE A 39 -13.48 9.18 -0.10
CA PHE A 39 -13.68 10.10 -1.22
C PHE A 39 -13.38 11.55 -0.84
N ARG A 40 -12.32 11.76 -0.05
CA ARG A 40 -11.79 13.07 0.31
C ARG A 40 -10.48 13.33 -0.42
N ALA A 41 -10.41 14.44 -1.15
CA ALA A 41 -9.28 14.84 -1.98
C ALA A 41 -7.91 14.82 -1.28
N GLU A 42 -7.87 15.09 0.02
CA GLU A 42 -6.62 15.29 0.78
C GLU A 42 -6.41 14.21 1.85
N ASN A 43 -6.70 12.96 1.52
CA ASN A 43 -6.63 11.85 2.48
C ASN A 43 -5.81 10.66 1.95
N GLU A 44 -4.96 10.12 2.82
CA GLU A 44 -4.19 8.89 2.58
C GLU A 44 -5.14 7.69 2.35
N LYS A 45 -6.30 7.64 3.04
CA LYS A 45 -7.33 6.60 2.81
C LYS A 45 -7.89 6.60 1.39
N SER A 46 -8.13 7.79 0.84
CA SER A 46 -8.58 7.93 -0.54
C SER A 46 -7.53 7.45 -1.53
N LEU A 47 -6.25 7.73 -1.24
CA LEU A 47 -5.13 7.26 -2.05
C LEU A 47 -4.97 5.72 -1.98
N GLN A 48 -5.15 5.13 -0.79
CA GLN A 48 -5.18 3.68 -0.59
C GLN A 48 -6.31 3.03 -1.40
N LEU A 49 -7.54 3.57 -1.34
CA LEU A 49 -8.66 3.04 -2.11
C LEU A 49 -8.39 3.14 -3.61
N TYR A 50 -7.86 4.29 -4.06
CA TYR A 50 -7.48 4.49 -5.45
C TYR A 50 -6.46 3.44 -5.90
N LEU A 51 -5.41 3.21 -5.13
CA LEU A 51 -4.42 2.16 -5.43
C LEU A 51 -5.08 0.80 -5.56
N LEU A 52 -5.91 0.43 -4.58
CA LEU A 52 -6.51 -0.89 -4.53
C LEU A 52 -7.39 -1.19 -5.75
N LEU A 53 -8.15 -0.20 -6.21
CA LEU A 53 -9.02 -0.30 -7.39
C LEU A 53 -8.25 -0.23 -8.72
N HIS A 54 -7.01 0.25 -8.73
CA HIS A 54 -6.17 0.37 -9.93
C HIS A 54 -4.85 -0.41 -9.78
N ILE A 55 -4.84 -1.45 -8.93
CA ILE A 55 -3.59 -2.09 -8.52
C ILE A 55 -2.81 -2.66 -9.71
N GLU A 56 -3.51 -3.18 -10.71
CA GLU A 56 -2.91 -3.75 -11.93
C GLU A 56 -2.15 -2.70 -12.76
N GLN A 57 -2.59 -1.43 -12.73
CA GLN A 57 -1.92 -0.33 -13.42
C GLN A 57 -0.56 -0.01 -12.78
N TYR A 58 -0.46 -0.13 -11.47
CA TYR A 58 0.73 0.31 -10.72
C TYR A 58 1.67 -0.86 -10.37
N PHE A 59 1.11 -2.02 -10.07
CA PHE A 59 1.81 -3.24 -9.68
C PHE A 59 1.20 -4.45 -10.42
N PRO A 60 1.50 -4.62 -11.72
CA PRO A 60 0.82 -5.60 -12.59
C PRO A 60 1.05 -7.07 -12.21
N ASP A 61 2.12 -7.35 -11.46
CA ASP A 61 2.42 -8.71 -11.00
C ASP A 61 1.60 -9.13 -9.76
N VAL A 62 0.82 -8.23 -9.16
CA VAL A 62 0.03 -8.51 -7.96
C VAL A 62 -1.21 -9.35 -8.31
N THR A 63 -1.50 -10.36 -7.48
CA THR A 63 -2.60 -11.32 -7.71
C THR A 63 -3.59 -11.41 -6.55
N ARG A 64 -3.14 -11.17 -5.31
CA ARG A 64 -4.00 -11.24 -4.13
C ARG A 64 -3.62 -10.16 -3.11
N LEU A 65 -4.61 -9.63 -2.41
CA LEU A 65 -4.44 -8.85 -1.19
C LEU A 65 -4.46 -9.80 0.01
N LEU A 66 -3.43 -9.73 0.85
CA LEU A 66 -3.23 -10.57 2.02
C LEU A 66 -3.50 -9.81 3.33
N MET A 67 -3.15 -8.53 3.40
CA MET A 67 -3.36 -7.67 4.57
C MET A 67 -3.68 -6.24 4.15
N TYR A 68 -4.63 -5.60 4.82
CA TYR A 68 -4.94 -4.17 4.68
C TYR A 68 -5.08 -3.51 6.05
N GLU A 69 -4.25 -2.51 6.35
CA GLU A 69 -4.21 -1.80 7.63
C GLU A 69 -4.11 -2.70 8.87
N GLU A 70 -3.44 -3.83 8.73
CA GLU A 70 -3.25 -4.79 9.80
C GLU A 70 -1.86 -4.66 10.43
N ALA A 71 -1.74 -5.03 11.70
CA ALA A 71 -0.43 -5.19 12.30
C ALA A 71 0.24 -6.45 11.73
N ILE A 72 1.56 -6.40 11.48
CA ILE A 72 2.34 -7.55 10.98
C ILE A 72 2.14 -8.79 11.90
N ILE A 73 2.00 -8.55 13.20
CA ILE A 73 1.65 -9.55 14.19
C ILE A 73 0.43 -9.08 14.96
N HIS A 74 -0.53 -9.98 15.11
CA HIS A 74 -1.72 -9.76 15.92
C HIS A 74 -1.34 -9.37 17.36
N ASN A 75 -1.88 -8.25 17.86
CA ASN A 75 -1.62 -7.69 19.20
C ASN A 75 -0.21 -7.12 19.46
N ARG A 76 0.63 -6.95 18.43
CA ARG A 76 1.93 -6.25 18.53
C ARG A 76 1.92 -4.98 17.69
N THR A 77 1.20 -3.98 18.17
CA THR A 77 1.07 -2.68 17.50
C THR A 77 2.37 -1.87 17.50
N ASP A 78 3.30 -2.22 18.37
CA ASP A 78 4.65 -1.63 18.46
C ASP A 78 5.47 -1.84 17.18
N LEU A 79 5.18 -2.91 16.43
CA LEU A 79 5.86 -3.24 15.18
C LEU A 79 5.30 -2.51 13.96
N GLY A 80 4.29 -1.67 14.17
CA GLY A 80 3.62 -0.91 13.13
C GLY A 80 2.48 -1.69 12.45
N LYS A 81 1.72 -0.93 11.67
CA LYS A 81 0.69 -1.44 10.76
C LYS A 81 1.19 -1.27 9.34
N VAL A 82 0.86 -2.22 8.49
CA VAL A 82 1.12 -2.15 7.05
C VAL A 82 -0.10 -1.58 6.37
N ASP A 83 0.08 -0.71 5.39
CA ASP A 83 -1.03 -0.28 4.54
C ASP A 83 -1.54 -1.45 3.71
N PHE A 84 -0.65 -2.09 2.94
CA PHE A 84 -0.98 -3.26 2.14
C PHE A 84 0.12 -4.32 2.12
N VAL A 85 -0.29 -5.58 2.15
CA VAL A 85 0.57 -6.72 1.81
C VAL A 85 -0.12 -7.53 0.72
N PHE A 86 0.56 -7.71 -0.41
CA PHE A 86 0.07 -8.42 -1.57
C PHE A 86 0.90 -9.69 -1.86
N LEU A 87 0.28 -10.66 -2.53
CA LEU A 87 0.94 -11.78 -3.17
C LEU A 87 1.10 -11.51 -4.67
N THR A 88 2.29 -11.73 -5.21
CA THR A 88 2.55 -11.63 -6.65
C THR A 88 2.40 -12.97 -7.38
N ASN A 89 2.25 -12.93 -8.70
CA ASN A 89 2.22 -14.09 -9.61
C ASN A 89 3.40 -15.06 -9.41
N ASN A 90 4.56 -14.53 -9.01
CA ASN A 90 5.79 -15.27 -8.75
C ASN A 90 5.92 -15.72 -7.28
N MET A 91 4.82 -15.78 -6.53
CA MET A 91 4.77 -16.16 -5.12
C MET A 91 5.70 -15.33 -4.22
N LYS A 92 5.85 -14.05 -4.54
CA LYS A 92 6.58 -13.07 -3.72
C LYS A 92 5.60 -12.22 -2.94
N ILE A 93 6.06 -11.72 -1.81
CA ILE A 93 5.32 -10.75 -1.00
C ILE A 93 5.69 -9.36 -1.46
N LEU A 94 4.69 -8.53 -1.74
CA LEU A 94 4.86 -7.11 -1.99
C LEU A 94 4.21 -6.34 -0.84
N LEU A 95 5.05 -5.72 0.00
CA LEU A 95 4.62 -4.76 1.00
C LEU A 95 4.53 -3.37 0.35
N VAL A 96 3.39 -2.71 0.42
CA VAL A 96 3.21 -1.35 -0.09
C VAL A 96 2.77 -0.42 1.02
N GLU A 97 3.51 0.67 1.20
CA GLU A 97 3.09 1.80 2.02
C GLU A 97 2.58 2.92 1.11
N THR A 98 1.54 3.63 1.53
CA THR A 98 1.03 4.78 0.80
C THR A 98 1.50 6.08 1.42
N LYS A 99 1.64 7.13 0.59
CA LYS A 99 1.90 8.46 1.10
C LYS A 99 1.20 9.55 0.34
N TYR A 100 0.27 10.23 1.00
CA TYR A 100 -0.26 11.48 0.49
C TYR A 100 0.62 12.66 0.92
N LEU A 101 0.97 13.52 -0.03
CA LEU A 101 1.64 14.79 0.19
C LEU A 101 0.71 15.95 -0.19
N ASP A 102 0.51 16.86 0.76
CA ASP A 102 -0.25 18.08 0.55
C ASP A 102 0.61 19.11 -0.21
N PHE A 103 0.22 19.41 -1.46
CA PHE A 103 0.85 20.40 -2.32
C PHE A 103 0.16 21.77 -2.29
N SER A 104 -0.99 21.92 -1.61
CA SER A 104 -1.69 23.20 -1.46
C SER A 104 -0.84 24.20 -0.66
N LYS A 105 -0.04 23.68 0.30
CA LYS A 105 0.86 24.48 1.13
C LYS A 105 2.17 24.73 0.41
N THR A 106 2.45 26.00 0.17
CA THR A 106 3.69 26.49 -0.44
C THR A 106 4.65 27.04 0.63
N GLY A 107 5.88 27.37 0.24
CA GLY A 107 6.92 27.89 1.16
C GLY A 107 7.96 26.86 1.63
N SER A 108 9.03 27.35 2.25
CA SER A 108 10.19 26.55 2.69
C SER A 108 9.81 25.48 3.71
N THR A 109 9.00 25.84 4.72
CA THR A 109 8.51 24.91 5.74
C THR A 109 7.70 23.75 5.14
N ALA A 110 6.81 24.05 4.19
CA ALA A 110 6.02 23.02 3.52
C ALA A 110 6.89 22.10 2.64
N LYS A 111 7.92 22.65 1.97
CA LYS A 111 8.91 21.85 1.24
C LYS A 111 9.67 20.90 2.18
N VAL A 112 10.18 21.40 3.31
CA VAL A 112 10.88 20.58 4.32
C VAL A 112 9.97 19.48 4.87
N LYS A 113 8.71 19.80 5.19
CA LYS A 113 7.73 18.81 5.67
C LYS A 113 7.48 17.70 4.65
N ARG A 114 7.36 18.05 3.36
CA ARG A 114 7.23 17.05 2.28
C ARG A 114 8.46 16.17 2.16
N THR A 115 9.67 16.75 2.17
CA THR A 115 10.92 15.97 2.15
C THR A 115 11.03 15.02 3.35
N LYS A 116 10.69 15.47 4.57
CA LYS A 116 10.63 14.59 5.74
C LYS A 116 9.60 13.46 5.58
N SER A 117 8.43 13.77 5.02
CA SER A 117 7.38 12.77 4.79
C SER A 117 7.78 11.70 3.77
N ARG A 118 8.49 12.10 2.72
CA ARG A 118 9.09 11.20 1.71
C ARG A 118 10.09 10.22 2.34
N ASN A 119 11.04 10.75 3.11
CA ASN A 119 12.04 9.90 3.74
C ASN A 119 11.40 8.97 4.76
N LYS A 120 10.43 9.49 5.54
CA LYS A 120 9.72 8.70 6.54
C LYS A 120 8.99 7.50 5.95
N VAL A 121 8.27 7.64 4.83
CA VAL A 121 7.57 6.49 4.24
C VAL A 121 8.56 5.43 3.71
N LEU A 122 9.72 5.85 3.20
CA LEU A 122 10.77 4.92 2.78
C LEU A 122 11.38 4.18 3.98
N GLU A 123 11.63 4.87 5.08
CA GLU A 123 12.10 4.24 6.33
C GLU A 123 11.07 3.25 6.87
N GLN A 124 9.78 3.64 6.86
CA GLN A 124 8.67 2.80 7.31
C GLN A 124 8.60 1.49 6.53
N VAL A 125 8.57 1.55 5.19
CA VAL A 125 8.44 0.33 4.37
C VAL A 125 9.64 -0.62 4.54
N LEU A 126 10.84 -0.08 4.75
CA LEU A 126 12.05 -0.89 4.99
C LEU A 126 12.04 -1.54 6.39
N GLN A 127 11.60 -0.81 7.41
CA GLN A 127 11.49 -1.33 8.78
C GLN A 127 10.39 -2.40 8.88
N LEU A 128 9.26 -2.19 8.22
CA LEU A 128 8.18 -3.17 8.12
C LEU A 128 8.64 -4.42 7.36
N LYS A 129 9.39 -4.27 6.26
CA LYS A 129 10.00 -5.41 5.57
C LYS A 129 10.90 -6.23 6.50
N LYS A 130 11.76 -5.57 7.28
CA LYS A 130 12.61 -6.27 8.25
C LYS A 130 11.77 -7.10 9.22
N SER A 131 10.71 -6.50 9.75
CA SER A 131 9.79 -7.17 10.67
C SER A 131 9.10 -8.37 10.02
N ILE A 132 8.54 -8.22 8.81
CA ILE A 132 7.92 -9.34 8.07
C ILE A 132 8.92 -10.48 7.84
N VAL A 133 10.13 -10.15 7.36
CA VAL A 133 11.20 -11.15 7.12
C VAL A 133 11.53 -11.92 8.39
N GLU A 134 11.71 -11.22 9.49
CA GLU A 134 12.11 -11.80 10.78
C GLU A 134 10.98 -12.66 11.37
N PHE A 135 9.77 -12.11 11.46
CA PHE A 135 8.65 -12.77 12.13
C PHE A 135 8.02 -13.89 11.32
N TRP A 136 8.01 -13.78 9.99
CA TRP A 136 7.47 -14.83 9.13
C TRP A 136 8.55 -15.82 8.67
N GLY A 137 9.81 -15.63 9.09
CA GLY A 137 10.93 -16.52 8.72
C GLY A 137 11.19 -16.58 7.20
N LEU A 138 10.92 -15.48 6.50
CA LEU A 138 10.95 -15.43 5.03
C LEU A 138 12.32 -14.96 4.52
N PRO A 139 12.83 -15.52 3.40
CA PRO A 139 14.00 -14.95 2.74
C PRO A 139 13.81 -13.47 2.35
N LYS A 140 14.82 -12.62 2.60
CA LYS A 140 14.78 -11.19 2.22
C LYS A 140 14.49 -10.95 0.74
N THR A 141 14.80 -11.92 -0.12
CA THR A 141 14.63 -11.88 -1.57
C THR A 141 13.17 -12.01 -2.02
N ILE A 142 12.33 -12.67 -1.21
CA ILE A 142 10.91 -12.90 -1.52
C ILE A 142 10.01 -11.75 -1.04
N VAL A 143 10.48 -10.90 -0.12
CA VAL A 143 9.75 -9.71 0.31
C VAL A 143 10.25 -8.48 -0.46
N LYS A 144 9.37 -7.90 -1.29
CA LYS A 144 9.57 -6.68 -2.05
C LYS A 144 8.88 -5.50 -1.36
N CYS A 145 9.42 -4.30 -1.57
CA CYS A 145 8.85 -3.07 -1.04
C CYS A 145 8.33 -2.21 -2.19
N GLY A 146 7.17 -1.61 -1.98
CA GLY A 146 6.59 -0.59 -2.83
C GLY A 146 6.19 0.63 -2.02
N VAL A 147 6.19 1.79 -2.67
CA VAL A 147 5.51 3.00 -2.15
C VAL A 147 4.58 3.52 -3.23
N PHE A 148 3.36 3.88 -2.83
CA PHE A 148 2.41 4.56 -3.72
C PHE A 148 2.09 5.97 -3.21
N THR A 149 2.16 6.98 -4.08
CA THR A 149 2.04 8.39 -3.67
C THR A 149 1.33 9.25 -4.71
N ASN A 150 0.97 10.49 -4.36
CA ASN A 150 0.56 11.54 -5.29
C ASN A 150 1.73 12.46 -5.71
N ASP A 151 2.97 12.04 -5.48
CA ASP A 151 4.17 12.83 -5.77
C ASP A 151 5.16 12.11 -6.69
N LYS A 152 5.23 12.59 -7.93
CA LYS A 152 6.22 12.14 -8.92
C LYS A 152 7.67 12.36 -8.52
N ASN A 153 7.93 13.26 -7.55
CA ASN A 153 9.28 13.58 -7.09
C ASN A 153 9.75 12.70 -5.93
N LEU A 154 8.93 11.77 -5.45
CA LEU A 154 9.41 10.74 -4.54
C LEU A 154 10.40 9.88 -5.32
N GLN A 155 11.69 10.22 -5.21
CA GLN A 155 12.75 9.62 -6.00
C GLN A 155 12.73 8.10 -5.84
N PHE A 156 12.69 7.40 -6.97
CA PHE A 156 13.00 5.99 -7.02
C PHE A 156 14.42 5.83 -6.47
N HIS A 157 14.56 5.11 -5.37
CA HIS A 157 15.86 4.74 -4.80
C HIS A 157 16.13 3.27 -5.16
N PRO A 158 16.67 2.98 -6.37
CA PRO A 158 16.95 1.60 -6.76
C PRO A 158 17.90 0.90 -5.79
N SER A 159 18.80 1.65 -5.15
CA SER A 159 19.71 1.14 -4.11
C SER A 159 19.00 0.61 -2.87
N LEU A 160 17.79 1.10 -2.55
CA LEU A 160 16.99 0.63 -1.43
C LEU A 160 16.11 -0.58 -1.80
N GLY A 161 16.01 -0.92 -3.09
CA GLY A 161 15.13 -1.99 -3.56
C GLY A 161 13.64 -1.72 -3.32
N VAL A 162 13.25 -0.44 -3.29
CA VAL A 162 11.86 0.01 -3.12
C VAL A 162 11.31 0.50 -4.46
N THR A 163 10.19 -0.07 -4.90
CA THR A 163 9.50 0.34 -6.13
C THR A 163 8.52 1.46 -5.84
N THR A 164 8.78 2.65 -6.37
CA THR A 164 7.85 3.77 -6.24
C THR A 164 6.90 3.84 -7.42
N ARG A 165 5.62 4.06 -7.14
CA ARG A 165 4.55 4.34 -8.09
C ARG A 165 3.79 5.58 -7.63
N PHE A 166 3.23 6.33 -8.58
CA PHE A 166 2.47 7.52 -8.25
C PHE A 166 1.27 7.72 -9.17
N VAL A 167 0.27 8.41 -8.64
CA VAL A 167 -0.83 8.98 -9.42
C VAL A 167 -0.62 10.48 -9.52
N GLU A 168 -0.85 11.06 -10.69
CA GLU A 168 -0.83 12.51 -10.85
C GLU A 168 -2.01 13.12 -10.07
N TYR A 169 -1.78 14.25 -9.39
CA TYR A 169 -2.78 14.82 -8.49
C TYR A 169 -4.10 15.16 -9.21
N GLY A 170 -4.03 15.65 -10.46
CA GLY A 170 -5.21 15.96 -11.27
C GLY A 170 -6.07 14.73 -11.57
N ASP A 171 -5.45 13.60 -11.92
CA ASP A 171 -6.14 12.34 -12.21
C ASP A 171 -6.81 11.80 -10.95
N PHE A 172 -6.10 11.85 -9.82
CA PHE A 172 -6.62 11.43 -8.52
C PHE A 172 -7.85 12.27 -8.10
N LEU A 173 -7.79 13.60 -8.23
CA LEU A 173 -8.93 14.47 -7.91
C LEU A 173 -10.13 14.21 -8.82
N THR A 174 -9.90 14.03 -10.12
CA THR A 174 -10.95 13.71 -11.09
C THR A 174 -11.65 12.41 -10.71
N TRP A 175 -10.87 11.40 -10.31
CA TRP A 175 -11.41 10.14 -9.84
C TRP A 175 -12.24 10.28 -8.55
N ILE A 176 -11.76 11.07 -7.57
CA ILE A 176 -12.52 11.34 -6.34
C ILE A 176 -13.86 11.97 -6.66
N GLN A 177 -13.87 13.04 -7.47
CA GLN A 177 -15.10 13.77 -7.81
C GLN A 177 -16.13 12.86 -8.48
N LYS A 178 -15.71 12.11 -9.50
CA LYS A 178 -16.57 11.19 -10.25
C LYS A 178 -17.23 10.10 -9.38
N ASN A 179 -16.58 9.67 -8.31
CA ASN A 179 -17.10 8.59 -7.46
C ASN A 179 -17.79 9.10 -6.20
N ARG A 180 -17.48 10.32 -5.74
CA ARG A 180 -18.24 10.99 -4.67
C ARG A 180 -19.68 11.24 -5.07
N GLU A 181 -19.95 11.51 -6.35
CA GLU A 181 -21.30 11.72 -6.89
C GLU A 181 -22.15 10.43 -6.94
N LYS A 182 -21.55 9.26 -6.70
CA LYS A 182 -22.23 7.94 -6.77
C LYS A 182 -22.60 7.36 -5.41
N ILE A 183 -22.21 8.04 -4.33
CA ILE A 183 -22.47 7.67 -2.93
C ILE A 183 -23.51 8.63 -2.39
#